data_AF-A0A2S7ADA5-F1
#
_entry.id   AF-A0A2S7ADA5-F1
#
_cell.length_a   1.000
_cell.length_b   1.000
_cell.length_c   1.000
_cell.angle_alpha   90.00
_cell.angle_beta   90.00
_cell.angle_gamma   90.00
#
_symmetry.space_group_name_H-M   'P 1'
#
loop_
_entity.id
_entity.type
_entity.pdbx_description
1 polymer ?
#
loop_
_entity_poly.entity_id
_entity_poly.type
_entity_poly.pdbx_seq_one_letter_code
_entity_poly.pdbx_strand_id
1 'polypeptide(L)'
;MQQRFEGINGEILPDTQMPDWLRVEHVLQRFRDVWVPIETYPFLAVDTARVEAYRKEVHEFSVFANGRLMQNIRPDEGGRRLLNVFMGGGVDAGMSPEAQVIVEGMANPRAQWMIYFNDPFYIGMHPFAALGTQYIYADRSGSYQRTFAELVIVDRHSRPRSSHVDFDPLADMVRTFHEDYINGPRDAPRDIGRLATLLDAMFVENGKIHAAAMQHHRERAPLEKPFDYIAPTLTRYGRLTHDAAGQPRIELSFALLHYEKALRELHELKAAMQKRDTEGAFFHGVYCVVAVAACAEAIGNRLVFQQTKVHPDHRDRRTPVQKINEAGAALAQAAGRSFAPLTAGQPPYDALEMVRELRNAFMHAKERDEEVDPVALTSTVFTAVDESRCRGYLRTLRLAVAWVYDQLAPEHAPPIVTRENVKWLGDLEVP
;
A
#
# COMPACT_ATOMS: atom_id res chain seq x y z
N MET A 1 15.68 -22.66 5.54
CA MET A 1 16.59 -21.55 5.89
C MET A 1 17.11 -20.99 4.57
N GLN A 2 16.88 -19.71 4.27
CA GLN A 2 17.40 -19.10 3.03
C GLN A 2 18.92 -18.98 3.14
N GLN A 3 19.66 -19.43 2.13
CA GLN A 3 21.11 -19.36 2.08
C GLN A 3 21.56 -17.92 1.77
N ARG A 4 22.71 -17.49 2.31
CA ARG A 4 23.21 -16.10 2.28
C ARG A 4 24.66 -16.05 1.79
N PHE A 5 25.09 -14.89 1.31
CA PHE A 5 26.51 -14.55 1.23
C PHE A 5 27.08 -14.35 2.64
N GLU A 6 28.37 -14.63 2.80
CA GLU A 6 29.10 -14.55 4.07
C GLU A 6 30.36 -13.69 3.93
N GLY A 7 30.92 -13.28 5.06
CA GLY A 7 32.26 -12.67 5.11
C GLY A 7 33.35 -13.68 4.74
N ILE A 8 34.48 -13.21 4.24
CA ILE A 8 35.62 -14.07 3.85
C ILE A 8 36.18 -14.91 5.01
N ASN A 9 35.96 -14.51 6.27
CA ASN A 9 36.36 -15.29 7.45
C ASN A 9 35.15 -15.96 8.15
N GLY A 10 34.03 -16.13 7.43
CA GLY A 10 32.80 -16.70 7.96
C GLY A 10 32.00 -15.74 8.85
N GLU A 11 32.28 -14.43 8.78
CA GLU A 11 31.50 -13.44 9.50
C GLU A 11 30.07 -13.34 8.96
N ILE A 12 29.11 -13.16 9.87
CA ILE A 12 27.75 -12.80 9.50
C ILE A 12 27.74 -11.35 9.02
N LEU A 13 27.25 -11.14 7.80
CA LEU A 13 27.14 -9.82 7.20
C LEU A 13 26.08 -8.97 7.91
N PRO A 14 26.27 -7.64 8.00
CA PRO A 14 25.35 -6.75 8.70
C PRO A 14 23.94 -6.81 8.13
N ASP A 15 22.94 -6.59 8.99
CA ASP A 15 21.54 -6.51 8.58
C ASP A 15 21.17 -5.11 8.06
N THR A 16 20.02 -5.02 7.39
CA THR A 16 19.49 -3.77 6.84
C THR A 16 18.97 -2.79 7.91
N GLN A 17 18.99 -3.18 9.20
CA GLN A 17 18.61 -2.31 10.31
C GLN A 17 19.79 -1.48 10.82
N MET A 18 21.01 -1.75 10.34
CA MET A 18 22.19 -0.98 10.68
C MET A 18 22.08 0.48 10.21
N PRO A 19 22.49 1.46 11.05
CA PRO A 19 22.66 2.84 10.59
C PRO A 19 23.60 2.92 9.38
N ASP A 20 23.33 3.82 8.43
CA ASP A 20 24.11 4.01 7.19
C ASP A 20 24.15 2.81 6.22
N TRP A 21 23.20 1.86 6.35
CA TRP A 21 23.13 0.70 5.47
C TRP A 21 23.10 1.04 3.96
N LEU A 22 22.46 2.15 3.55
CA LEU A 22 22.52 2.64 2.16
C LEU A 22 23.94 2.88 1.64
N ARG A 23 24.83 3.33 2.51
CA ARG A 23 26.24 3.55 2.18
C ARG A 23 26.97 2.21 2.02
N VAL A 24 26.60 1.20 2.82
CA VAL A 24 27.10 -0.17 2.65
C VAL A 24 26.67 -0.72 1.29
N GLU A 25 25.40 -0.61 0.91
CA GLU A 25 24.94 -1.03 -0.43
C GLU A 25 25.68 -0.30 -1.56
N HIS A 26 25.90 1.01 -1.42
CA HIS A 26 26.71 1.74 -2.39
C HIS A 26 28.12 1.15 -2.51
N VAL A 27 28.78 0.87 -1.39
CA VAL A 27 30.12 0.28 -1.38
C VAL A 27 30.14 -1.06 -2.09
N LEU A 28 29.13 -1.90 -1.84
CA LEU A 28 28.98 -3.20 -2.50
C LEU A 28 28.78 -3.08 -4.02
N GLN A 29 28.15 -2.02 -4.52
CA GLN A 29 27.97 -1.76 -5.96
C GLN A 29 29.17 -1.05 -6.60
N ARG A 30 29.93 -0.28 -5.81
CA ARG A 30 30.99 0.60 -6.32
C ARG A 30 32.37 -0.03 -6.33
N PHE A 31 32.73 -0.75 -5.28
CA PHE A 31 34.10 -1.23 -5.06
C PHE A 31 34.21 -2.72 -5.34
N ARG A 32 34.77 -3.06 -6.50
CA ARG A 32 34.92 -4.44 -6.98
C ARG A 32 35.68 -5.35 -6.01
N ASP A 33 36.65 -4.78 -5.32
CA ASP A 33 37.60 -5.49 -4.48
C ASP A 33 37.04 -5.88 -3.11
N VAL A 34 35.81 -5.47 -2.77
CA VAL A 34 35.08 -5.98 -1.61
C VAL A 34 34.45 -7.35 -1.86
N TRP A 35 34.30 -7.75 -3.12
CA TRP A 35 33.78 -9.06 -3.51
C TRP A 35 34.92 -10.00 -3.86
N VAL A 36 34.99 -11.10 -3.12
CA VAL A 36 36.06 -12.09 -3.23
C VAL A 36 35.49 -13.39 -3.81
N PRO A 37 35.90 -13.78 -5.03
CA PRO A 37 35.59 -15.10 -5.55
C PRO A 37 36.17 -16.20 -4.65
N ILE A 38 35.35 -17.19 -4.30
CA ILE A 38 35.74 -18.33 -3.46
C ILE A 38 35.38 -19.64 -4.17
N GLU A 39 36.04 -20.73 -3.76
CA GLU A 39 35.87 -22.04 -4.42
C GLU A 39 34.60 -22.79 -3.98
N THR A 40 33.96 -22.35 -2.90
CA THR A 40 32.76 -22.96 -2.34
C THR A 40 31.52 -22.14 -2.65
N TYR A 41 30.38 -22.80 -2.89
CA TYR A 41 29.09 -22.15 -3.08
C TYR A 41 28.80 -21.16 -1.92
N PRO A 42 28.34 -19.91 -2.17
CA PRO A 42 27.86 -19.32 -3.44
C PRO A 42 28.93 -18.76 -4.39
N PHE A 43 30.19 -19.15 -4.22
CA PHE A 43 31.34 -18.75 -5.04
C PHE A 43 31.74 -17.28 -4.93
N LEU A 44 31.07 -16.52 -4.05
CA LEU A 44 31.40 -15.15 -3.67
C LEU A 44 31.32 -15.00 -2.15
N ALA A 45 32.26 -14.26 -1.58
CA ALA A 45 32.24 -13.77 -0.21
C ALA A 45 32.54 -12.26 -0.18
N VAL A 46 32.28 -11.64 0.96
CA VAL A 46 32.50 -10.20 1.17
C VAL A 46 33.70 -9.95 2.08
N ASP A 47 34.62 -9.10 1.65
CA ASP A 47 35.67 -8.54 2.51
C ASP A 47 35.08 -7.42 3.38
N THR A 48 34.59 -7.80 4.56
CA THR A 48 33.92 -6.91 5.51
C THR A 48 34.84 -5.79 6.02
N ALA A 49 36.14 -6.05 6.14
CA ALA A 49 37.11 -5.05 6.57
C ALA A 49 37.26 -3.92 5.54
N ARG A 50 37.29 -4.27 4.24
CA ARG A 50 37.29 -3.27 3.16
C ARG A 50 35.98 -2.50 3.09
N VAL A 51 34.84 -3.18 3.27
CA VAL A 51 33.53 -2.51 3.31
C VAL A 51 33.52 -1.44 4.40
N GLU A 52 33.99 -1.76 5.61
CA GLU A 52 34.06 -0.81 6.73
C GLU A 52 35.04 0.33 6.49
N ALA A 53 36.16 0.09 5.78
CA ALA A 53 37.09 1.13 5.39
C ALA A 53 36.43 2.12 4.40
N TYR A 54 35.90 1.62 3.28
CA TYR A 54 35.27 2.46 2.26
C TYR A 54 34.02 3.19 2.78
N ARG A 55 33.23 2.56 3.68
CA ARG A 55 32.06 3.21 4.29
C ARG A 55 32.41 4.51 5.01
N LYS A 56 33.63 4.65 5.54
CA LYS A 56 34.07 5.87 6.24
C LYS A 56 34.46 7.00 5.28
N GLU A 57 34.83 6.67 4.04
CA GLU A 57 35.33 7.61 3.05
C GLU A 57 34.22 8.17 2.15
N VAL A 58 33.15 7.40 1.95
CA VAL A 58 32.03 7.79 1.09
C VAL A 58 31.10 8.77 1.83
N HIS A 59 31.00 10.00 1.34
CA HIS A 59 30.13 11.04 1.93
C HIS A 59 29.00 11.50 1.00
N GLU A 60 29.17 11.34 -0.31
CA GLU A 60 28.20 11.63 -1.35
C GLU A 60 28.13 10.41 -2.26
N PHE A 61 26.93 9.89 -2.49
CA PHE A 61 26.79 8.68 -3.30
C PHE A 61 25.40 8.54 -3.92
N SER A 62 25.33 7.75 -4.99
CA SER A 62 24.10 7.21 -5.54
C SER A 62 24.09 5.69 -5.40
N VAL A 63 22.96 5.09 -5.07
CA VAL A 63 22.81 3.65 -4.90
C VAL A 63 21.49 3.17 -5.48
N PHE A 64 21.52 2.06 -6.19
CA PHE A 64 20.32 1.35 -6.64
C PHE A 64 19.95 0.36 -5.54
N ALA A 65 19.35 0.88 -4.47
CA ALA A 65 19.10 0.11 -3.26
C ALA A 65 18.05 -0.98 -3.45
N ASN A 66 18.18 -2.07 -2.69
CA ASN A 66 17.16 -3.13 -2.61
C ASN A 66 15.94 -2.75 -1.75
N GLY A 67 15.82 -1.47 -1.41
CA GLY A 67 14.76 -0.89 -0.60
C GLY A 67 14.20 0.39 -1.22
N ARG A 68 13.19 0.96 -0.58
CA ARG A 68 12.61 2.24 -0.98
C ARG A 68 12.54 3.20 0.19
N LEU A 69 12.90 4.45 -0.07
CA LEU A 69 12.61 5.55 0.83
C LEU A 69 11.12 5.83 0.82
N MET A 70 10.57 5.75 2.02
CA MET A 70 9.22 6.09 2.38
C MET A 70 9.26 7.40 3.15
N GLN A 71 8.19 8.18 3.12
CA GLN A 71 8.07 9.44 3.83
C GLN A 71 6.65 9.71 4.30
N ASN A 72 6.52 10.71 5.17
CA ASN A 72 5.26 11.32 5.61
C ASN A 72 4.34 10.40 6.42
N ILE A 73 4.78 9.17 6.68
CA ILE A 73 4.14 8.18 7.54
C ILE A 73 5.20 7.59 8.45
N ARG A 74 4.81 7.18 9.67
CA ARG A 74 5.74 6.50 10.58
C ARG A 74 5.99 5.06 10.11
N PRO A 75 7.16 4.46 10.42
CA PRO A 75 7.51 3.11 9.94
C PRO A 75 6.51 2.01 10.36
N ASP A 76 6.07 2.03 11.62
CA ASP A 76 5.09 1.10 12.18
C ASP A 76 3.75 1.19 11.44
N GLU A 77 3.28 2.41 11.21
CA GLU A 77 2.03 2.67 10.52
C GLU A 77 2.12 2.35 9.02
N GLY A 78 3.26 2.67 8.38
CA GLY A 78 3.54 2.35 6.99
C GLY A 78 3.62 0.85 6.73
N GLY A 79 4.32 0.11 7.57
CA GLY A 79 4.39 -1.35 7.50
C GLY A 79 3.03 -2.00 7.67
N ARG A 80 2.25 -1.57 8.68
CA ARG A 80 0.88 -2.05 8.92
C ARG A 80 -0.03 -1.82 7.71
N ARG A 81 -0.01 -0.60 7.14
CA ARG A 81 -0.85 -0.25 5.98
C ARG A 81 -0.44 -1.01 4.72
N LEU A 82 0.86 -1.22 4.49
CA LEU A 82 1.35 -2.06 3.38
C LEU A 82 0.87 -3.50 3.50
N LEU A 83 0.99 -4.10 4.69
CA LEU A 83 0.45 -5.44 4.96
C LEU A 83 -1.05 -5.51 4.68
N ASN A 84 -1.80 -4.49 5.10
CA ASN A 84 -3.24 -4.42 4.87
C ASN A 84 -3.59 -4.32 3.39
N VAL A 85 -2.81 -3.59 2.58
CA VAL A 85 -2.99 -3.55 1.12
C VAL A 85 -2.82 -4.95 0.51
N PHE A 86 -1.78 -5.70 0.88
CA PHE A 86 -1.58 -7.07 0.39
C PHE A 86 -2.68 -8.04 0.84
N MET A 87 -3.24 -7.82 2.02
CA MET A 87 -4.38 -8.59 2.53
C MET A 87 -5.73 -8.19 1.90
N GLY A 88 -5.76 -7.22 0.96
CA GLY A 88 -6.95 -6.80 0.22
C GLY A 88 -7.65 -5.56 0.76
N GLY A 89 -6.93 -4.73 1.52
CA GLY A 89 -7.45 -3.55 2.22
C GLY A 89 -8.32 -3.87 3.43
N GLY A 90 -8.66 -2.84 4.22
CA GLY A 90 -9.93 -2.81 4.95
C GLY A 90 -9.92 -2.69 6.48
N VAL A 91 -8.80 -2.78 7.20
CA VAL A 91 -8.79 -2.49 8.67
C VAL A 91 -8.48 -1.03 9.00
N ASP A 92 -7.84 -0.33 8.07
CA ASP A 92 -7.55 1.09 8.14
C ASP A 92 -7.98 1.81 6.84
N ALA A 93 -7.94 3.14 6.87
CA ALA A 93 -8.36 4.00 5.77
C ALA A 93 -7.47 3.94 4.52
N GLY A 94 -6.41 3.12 4.54
CA GLY A 94 -5.46 2.96 3.46
C GLY A 94 -4.58 4.18 3.26
N MET A 95 -4.06 4.33 2.05
CA MET A 95 -3.24 5.46 1.63
C MET A 95 -3.98 6.26 0.57
N SER A 96 -3.94 7.59 0.62
CA SER A 96 -4.45 8.38 -0.51
C SER A 96 -3.40 8.40 -1.63
N PRO A 97 -3.82 8.45 -2.91
CA PRO A 97 -2.88 8.64 -4.02
C PRO A 97 -2.01 9.90 -3.85
N GLU A 98 -2.56 10.94 -3.23
CA GLU A 98 -1.89 12.21 -2.93
C GLU A 98 -1.03 12.16 -1.64
N ALA A 99 -0.92 11.01 -0.98
CA ALA A 99 -0.16 10.87 0.27
C ALA A 99 1.36 10.99 0.08
N GLN A 100 1.86 10.91 -1.16
CA GLN A 100 3.29 11.05 -1.50
C GLN A 100 4.21 10.19 -0.59
N VAL A 101 3.74 8.99 -0.25
CA VAL A 101 4.38 8.14 0.76
C VAL A 101 5.68 7.57 0.24
N ILE A 102 5.79 7.30 -1.05
CA ILE A 102 7.05 6.95 -1.68
C ILE A 102 7.77 8.27 -2.00
N VAL A 103 9.04 8.39 -1.61
CA VAL A 103 9.84 9.57 -1.95
C VAL A 103 10.06 9.64 -3.46
N GLU A 104 9.81 10.81 -4.05
CA GLU A 104 10.22 11.16 -5.41
C GLU A 104 10.77 12.60 -5.35
N GLY A 105 12.09 12.75 -5.41
CA GLY A 105 12.82 13.97 -5.07
C GLY A 105 13.48 13.91 -3.69
N MET A 106 13.62 15.08 -3.05
CA MET A 106 14.13 15.20 -1.69
C MET A 106 13.22 14.50 -0.69
N ALA A 107 13.80 13.68 0.18
CA ALA A 107 13.08 13.02 1.26
C ALA A 107 12.87 13.97 2.44
N ASN A 108 11.70 13.87 3.10
CA ASN A 108 11.44 14.64 4.31
C ASN A 108 12.42 14.26 5.44
N PRO A 109 13.29 15.17 5.91
CA PRO A 109 14.31 14.86 6.91
C PRO A 109 13.73 14.43 8.27
N ARG A 110 12.48 14.80 8.58
CA ARG A 110 11.80 14.49 9.85
C ARG A 110 10.82 13.33 9.78
N ALA A 111 10.56 12.81 8.59
CA ALA A 111 9.52 11.82 8.37
C ALA A 111 9.87 10.73 7.36
N GLN A 112 11.14 10.63 6.94
CA GLN A 112 11.60 9.57 6.06
C GLN A 112 12.01 8.31 6.82
N TRP A 113 11.85 7.17 6.18
CA TRP A 113 12.34 5.87 6.64
C TRP A 113 12.52 4.94 5.44
N MET A 114 13.27 3.87 5.63
CA MET A 114 13.54 2.89 4.58
C MET A 114 12.71 1.63 4.79
N ILE A 115 12.16 1.09 3.70
CA ILE A 115 11.62 -0.27 3.70
C ILE A 115 12.48 -1.18 2.82
N TYR A 116 12.88 -2.32 3.38
CA TYR A 116 13.54 -3.42 2.67
C TYR A 116 12.59 -4.61 2.58
N PHE A 117 12.37 -5.12 1.38
CA PHE A 117 11.46 -6.26 1.17
C PHE A 117 12.15 -7.62 1.38
N ASN A 118 13.44 -7.69 1.04
CA ASN A 118 14.28 -8.87 1.19
C ASN A 118 15.61 -8.46 1.80
N ASP A 119 16.28 -9.42 2.45
CA ASP A 119 17.67 -9.21 2.87
C ASP A 119 18.59 -9.19 1.64
N PRO A 120 19.37 -8.12 1.41
CA PRO A 120 20.22 -7.97 0.23
C PRO A 120 21.30 -9.05 0.10
N PHE A 121 21.65 -9.78 1.17
CA PHE A 121 22.63 -10.85 1.12
C PHE A 121 22.03 -12.25 0.91
N TYR A 122 20.72 -12.41 0.76
CA TYR A 122 20.18 -13.70 0.32
C TYR A 122 20.71 -14.09 -1.05
N ILE A 123 21.05 -15.37 -1.22
CA ILE A 123 21.50 -15.87 -2.52
C ILE A 123 20.33 -15.74 -3.51
N GLY A 124 20.57 -15.05 -4.62
CA GLY A 124 19.54 -14.62 -5.58
C GLY A 124 19.24 -13.13 -5.52
N MET A 125 19.63 -12.45 -4.44
CA MET A 125 19.74 -10.99 -4.42
C MET A 125 21.08 -10.59 -5.06
N HIS A 126 21.10 -9.45 -5.75
CA HIS A 126 22.26 -8.95 -6.49
C HIS A 126 22.78 -7.64 -5.89
N PRO A 127 23.23 -7.63 -4.62
CA PRO A 127 23.62 -6.40 -3.93
C PRO A 127 24.84 -5.71 -4.57
N PHE A 128 25.61 -6.44 -5.37
CA PHE A 128 26.75 -5.91 -6.14
C PHE A 128 26.36 -5.28 -7.48
N ALA A 129 25.12 -5.43 -7.95
CA ALA A 129 24.70 -4.93 -9.25
C ALA A 129 23.81 -3.70 -9.09
N ALA A 130 24.16 -2.61 -9.78
CA ALA A 130 23.35 -1.40 -9.82
C ALA A 130 22.14 -1.56 -10.77
N LEU A 131 21.30 -2.58 -10.53
CA LEU A 131 20.12 -2.91 -11.34
C LEU A 131 18.84 -2.47 -10.62
N GLY A 132 18.32 -1.30 -10.95
CA GLY A 132 17.05 -0.83 -10.41
C GLY A 132 16.40 0.23 -11.29
N THR A 133 15.08 0.38 -11.14
CA THR A 133 14.31 1.44 -11.83
C THR A 133 14.40 2.79 -11.12
N GLN A 134 14.89 2.79 -9.89
CA GLN A 134 15.03 3.96 -9.04
C GLN A 134 16.41 3.93 -8.37
N TYR A 135 16.96 5.11 -8.11
CA TYR A 135 18.15 5.24 -7.27
C TYR A 135 17.86 6.16 -6.08
N ILE A 136 18.66 5.97 -5.05
CA ILE A 136 18.72 6.83 -3.89
C ILE A 136 20.05 7.57 -3.94
N TYR A 137 20.00 8.89 -3.80
CA TYR A 137 21.17 9.72 -3.63
C TYR A 137 21.20 10.24 -2.21
N ALA A 138 22.37 10.22 -1.57
CA ALA A 138 22.53 10.76 -0.23
C ALA A 138 23.83 11.58 -0.15
N ASP A 139 23.73 12.72 0.52
CA ASP A 139 24.85 13.58 0.85
C ASP A 139 24.69 14.14 2.28
N ARG A 140 25.45 15.17 2.64
CA ARG A 140 25.32 15.85 3.94
C ARG A 140 24.03 16.67 4.09
N SER A 141 23.38 17.01 2.98
CA SER A 141 22.18 17.85 2.92
C SER A 141 20.91 17.03 3.08
N GLY A 142 20.94 15.74 2.73
CA GLY A 142 19.84 14.80 2.93
C GLY A 142 19.86 13.63 1.96
N SER A 143 18.72 12.95 1.89
CA SER A 143 18.50 11.83 0.99
C SER A 143 17.47 12.20 -0.07
N TYR A 144 17.63 11.63 -1.26
CA TYR A 144 16.77 11.82 -2.40
C TYR A 144 16.48 10.45 -3.02
N GLN A 145 15.28 10.25 -3.53
CA GLN A 145 14.95 9.07 -4.33
C GLN A 145 14.37 9.51 -5.66
N ARG A 146 14.81 8.91 -6.77
CA ARG A 146 14.31 9.27 -8.10
C ARG A 146 14.05 8.07 -8.96
N THR A 147 12.98 8.16 -9.74
CA THR A 147 12.76 7.27 -10.87
C THR A 147 13.76 7.58 -11.98
N PHE A 148 14.39 6.55 -12.53
CA PHE A 148 15.50 6.64 -13.48
C PHE A 148 15.38 5.68 -14.66
N ALA A 149 14.57 4.63 -14.50
CA ALA A 149 14.28 3.62 -15.51
C ALA A 149 12.85 3.10 -15.35
N GLU A 150 12.37 2.40 -16.37
CA GLU A 150 11.15 1.60 -16.33
C GLU A 150 11.49 0.11 -16.34
N LEU A 151 10.59 -0.73 -15.80
CA LEU A 151 10.78 -2.17 -15.82
C LEU A 151 10.21 -2.74 -17.13
N VAL A 152 11.04 -3.43 -17.92
CA VAL A 152 10.64 -4.11 -19.16
C VAL A 152 10.89 -5.61 -19.06
N ILE A 153 10.18 -6.40 -19.86
CA ILE A 153 10.36 -7.85 -19.95
C ILE A 153 11.04 -8.18 -21.28
N VAL A 154 12.21 -8.82 -21.21
CA VAL A 154 12.97 -9.33 -22.36
C VAL A 154 13.21 -10.81 -22.12
N ASP A 155 12.80 -11.67 -23.06
CA ASP A 155 12.96 -13.13 -22.96
C ASP A 155 12.45 -13.74 -21.64
N ARG A 156 11.31 -13.25 -21.14
CA ARG A 156 10.68 -13.63 -19.84
C ARG A 156 11.44 -13.15 -18.59
N HIS A 157 12.49 -12.37 -18.74
CA HIS A 157 13.23 -11.77 -17.62
C HIS A 157 12.93 -10.28 -17.51
N SER A 158 12.67 -9.81 -16.30
CA SER A 158 12.47 -8.38 -16.04
C SER A 158 13.82 -7.67 -15.90
N ARG A 159 13.99 -6.53 -16.57
CA ARG A 159 15.19 -5.68 -16.45
C ARG A 159 14.85 -4.18 -16.53
N PRO A 160 15.65 -3.28 -15.95
CA PRO A 160 15.45 -1.84 -16.10
C PRO A 160 15.78 -1.38 -17.52
N ARG A 161 15.03 -0.41 -18.05
CA ARG A 161 15.33 0.32 -19.30
C ARG A 161 15.32 1.81 -19.02
N SER A 162 16.38 2.50 -19.44
CA SER A 162 16.50 3.95 -19.27
C SER A 162 16.88 4.61 -20.58
N SER A 163 16.49 5.87 -20.73
CA SER A 163 17.00 6.78 -21.76
C SER A 163 18.35 7.41 -21.37
N HIS A 164 18.78 7.28 -20.11
CA HIS A 164 20.00 7.88 -19.57
C HIS A 164 21.22 6.96 -19.64
N VAL A 165 21.03 5.64 -19.53
CA VAL A 165 22.09 4.63 -19.55
C VAL A 165 21.55 3.30 -20.03
N ASP A 166 22.40 2.51 -20.68
CA ASP A 166 22.08 1.14 -21.07
C ASP A 166 22.35 0.17 -19.92
N PHE A 167 21.31 -0.54 -19.49
CA PHE A 167 21.37 -1.56 -18.43
C PHE A 167 21.60 -2.98 -18.98
N ASP A 168 21.46 -3.18 -20.29
CA ASP A 168 21.46 -4.52 -20.90
C ASP A 168 22.76 -5.29 -20.62
N PRO A 169 23.96 -4.70 -20.74
CA PRO A 169 25.21 -5.42 -20.47
C PRO A 169 25.30 -5.94 -19.04
N LEU A 170 24.92 -5.13 -18.04
CA LEU A 170 24.96 -5.53 -16.64
C LEU A 170 23.90 -6.61 -16.36
N ALA A 171 22.68 -6.45 -16.88
CA ALA A 171 21.60 -7.43 -16.70
C ALA A 171 21.98 -8.80 -17.29
N ASP A 172 22.59 -8.83 -18.47
CA ASP A 172 23.02 -10.07 -19.11
C ASP A 172 24.17 -10.74 -18.34
N MET A 173 25.14 -9.98 -17.83
CA MET A 173 26.22 -10.53 -17.00
C MET A 173 25.71 -11.07 -15.66
N VAL A 174 24.77 -10.38 -15.00
CA VAL A 174 24.14 -10.86 -13.76
C VAL A 174 23.38 -12.15 -14.00
N ARG A 175 22.68 -12.27 -15.14
CA ARG A 175 22.07 -13.53 -15.56
C ARG A 175 23.11 -14.64 -15.74
N THR A 176 24.20 -14.38 -16.46
CA THR A 176 25.30 -15.35 -16.61
C THR A 176 25.85 -15.80 -15.26
N PHE A 177 26.05 -14.88 -14.31
CA PHE A 177 26.45 -15.25 -12.95
C PHE A 177 25.44 -16.21 -12.30
N HIS A 178 24.15 -15.89 -12.38
CA HIS A 178 23.11 -16.69 -11.75
C HIS A 178 22.96 -18.08 -12.40
N GLU A 179 23.00 -18.16 -13.73
CA GLU A 179 22.89 -19.41 -14.48
C GLU A 179 24.13 -20.31 -14.29
N ASP A 180 25.33 -19.75 -14.46
CA ASP A 180 26.56 -20.54 -14.45
C ASP A 180 27.00 -20.91 -13.02
N TYR A 181 26.84 -20.01 -12.04
CA TYR A 181 27.40 -20.17 -10.70
C TYR A 181 26.37 -20.50 -9.62
N ILE A 182 25.16 -19.93 -9.67
CA ILE A 182 24.16 -20.14 -8.60
C ILE A 182 23.25 -21.34 -8.89
N ASN A 183 22.71 -21.43 -10.11
CA ASN A 183 21.73 -22.46 -10.50
C ASN A 183 22.32 -23.60 -11.31
N GLY A 184 23.58 -23.50 -11.74
CA GLY A 184 24.23 -24.55 -12.51
C GLY A 184 24.39 -25.87 -11.73
N PRO A 185 24.80 -26.97 -12.40
CA PRO A 185 24.97 -28.29 -11.79
C PRO A 185 25.90 -28.25 -10.56
N ARG A 186 25.47 -28.77 -9.41
CA ARG A 186 26.20 -28.64 -8.14
C ARG A 186 27.50 -29.44 -8.08
N ASP A 187 27.64 -30.46 -8.91
CA ASP A 187 28.74 -31.44 -8.83
C ASP A 187 29.90 -31.13 -9.79
N ALA A 188 29.89 -29.97 -10.46
CA ALA A 188 30.95 -29.57 -11.38
C ALA A 188 31.81 -28.43 -10.78
N PRO A 189 33.15 -28.52 -10.85
CA PRO A 189 34.01 -27.41 -10.44
C PRO A 189 33.67 -26.15 -11.24
N ARG A 190 33.75 -24.99 -10.59
CA ARG A 190 33.47 -23.69 -11.21
C ARG A 190 34.76 -22.98 -11.59
N ASP A 191 34.74 -22.33 -12.74
CA ASP A 191 35.84 -21.49 -13.19
C ASP A 191 35.79 -20.15 -12.43
N ILE A 192 36.53 -20.09 -11.33
CA ILE A 192 36.65 -18.91 -10.46
C ILE A 192 37.41 -17.77 -11.15
N GLY A 193 38.33 -18.09 -12.08
CA GLY A 193 39.03 -17.08 -12.88
C GLY A 193 38.09 -16.36 -13.84
N ARG A 194 37.20 -17.12 -14.49
CA ARG A 194 36.12 -16.55 -15.32
C ARG A 194 35.12 -15.74 -14.47
N LEU A 195 34.83 -16.17 -13.24
CA LEU A 195 33.98 -15.41 -12.32
C LEU A 195 34.60 -14.06 -11.98
N ALA A 196 35.90 -14.03 -11.64
CA ALA A 196 36.62 -12.80 -11.34
C ALA A 196 36.56 -11.81 -12.51
N THR A 197 36.76 -12.30 -13.74
CA THR A 197 36.67 -11.51 -14.98
C THR A 197 35.25 -10.98 -15.21
N LEU A 198 34.24 -11.82 -14.97
CA LEU A 198 32.83 -11.43 -15.10
C LEU A 198 32.48 -10.30 -14.10
N LEU A 199 32.91 -10.42 -12.85
CA LEU A 199 32.72 -9.37 -11.85
C LEU A 199 33.43 -8.08 -12.25
N ASP A 200 34.68 -8.15 -12.73
CA ASP A 200 35.40 -6.95 -13.17
C ASP A 200 34.60 -6.19 -14.25
N ALA A 201 34.05 -6.92 -15.23
CA ALA A 201 33.19 -6.35 -16.26
C ALA A 201 31.87 -5.77 -15.69
N MET A 202 31.22 -6.45 -14.74
CA MET A 202 30.03 -5.91 -14.07
C MET A 202 30.30 -4.57 -13.38
N PHE A 203 31.44 -4.45 -12.69
CA PHE A 203 31.78 -3.22 -11.96
C PHE A 203 32.17 -2.05 -12.90
N VAL A 204 32.63 -2.34 -14.12
CA VAL A 204 32.77 -1.33 -15.17
C VAL A 204 31.38 -0.76 -15.53
N GLU A 205 30.38 -1.62 -15.73
CA GLU A 205 29.02 -1.19 -16.05
C GLU A 205 28.32 -0.49 -14.88
N ASN A 206 28.50 -0.96 -13.63
CA ASN A 206 28.05 -0.23 -12.44
C ASN A 206 28.61 1.20 -12.42
N GLY A 207 29.89 1.37 -12.75
CA GLY A 207 30.53 2.68 -12.83
C GLY A 207 29.82 3.65 -13.78
N LYS A 208 29.41 3.17 -14.96
CA LYS A 208 28.64 3.96 -15.93
C LYS A 208 27.25 4.33 -15.40
N ILE A 209 26.56 3.36 -14.79
CA ILE A 209 25.21 3.54 -14.24
C ILE A 209 25.21 4.55 -13.09
N HIS A 210 26.14 4.43 -12.13
CA HIS A 210 26.27 5.38 -11.03
C HIS A 210 26.63 6.79 -11.52
N ALA A 211 27.52 6.90 -12.53
CA ALA A 211 27.85 8.20 -13.12
C ALA A 211 26.62 8.87 -13.75
N ALA A 212 25.82 8.11 -14.50
CA ALA A 212 24.58 8.60 -15.10
C ALA A 212 23.54 9.00 -14.04
N ALA A 213 23.38 8.21 -12.97
CA ALA A 213 22.48 8.54 -11.86
C ALA A 213 22.92 9.81 -11.12
N MET A 214 24.22 10.00 -10.88
CA MET A 214 24.76 11.23 -10.29
C MET A 214 24.51 12.44 -11.19
N GLN A 215 24.70 12.31 -12.50
CA GLN A 215 24.43 13.38 -13.45
C GLN A 215 22.94 13.76 -13.44
N HIS A 216 22.05 12.75 -13.51
CA HIS A 216 20.61 12.96 -13.43
C HIS A 216 20.18 13.63 -12.11
N HIS A 217 20.84 13.30 -10.98
CA HIS A 217 20.59 13.96 -9.71
C HIS A 217 20.96 15.45 -9.77
N ARG A 218 22.17 15.77 -10.26
CA ARG A 218 22.69 17.15 -10.34
C ARG A 218 21.83 18.06 -11.20
N GLU A 219 21.22 17.53 -12.26
CA GLU A 219 20.30 18.27 -13.14
C GLU A 219 18.96 18.60 -12.46
N ARG A 220 18.53 17.78 -11.50
CA ARG A 220 17.19 17.87 -10.87
C ARG A 220 17.20 18.52 -9.51
N ALA A 221 18.21 18.26 -8.68
CA ALA A 221 18.26 18.73 -7.30
C ALA A 221 18.08 20.24 -7.13
N PRO A 222 18.66 21.12 -8.00
CA PRO A 222 18.49 22.58 -7.86
C PRO A 222 17.05 23.08 -8.06
N LEU A 223 16.17 22.26 -8.63
CA LEU A 223 14.78 22.64 -8.92
C LEU A 223 13.82 22.33 -7.75
N GLU A 224 14.31 21.68 -6.71
CA GLU A 224 13.47 21.19 -5.62
C GLU A 224 13.34 22.18 -4.48
N LYS A 225 12.14 22.19 -3.89
CA LYS A 225 11.86 22.98 -2.70
C LYS A 225 12.06 22.07 -1.48
N PRO A 226 12.85 22.50 -0.49
CA PRO A 226 12.93 21.78 0.77
C PRO A 226 11.57 21.83 1.47
N PHE A 227 11.21 20.75 2.15
CA PHE A 227 10.08 20.71 3.06
C PHE A 227 10.48 19.98 4.35
N ASP A 228 10.01 20.50 5.48
CA ASP A 228 10.43 20.07 6.81
C ASP A 228 9.22 20.03 7.75
N TYR A 229 8.50 18.92 7.75
CA TYR A 229 7.34 18.73 8.63
C TYR A 229 7.35 17.38 9.32
N ILE A 230 6.72 17.33 10.49
CA ILE A 230 6.51 16.09 11.24
C ILE A 230 5.37 15.32 10.59
N ALA A 231 5.57 14.03 10.32
CA ALA A 231 4.48 13.16 9.88
C ALA A 231 3.34 13.17 10.91
N PRO A 232 2.08 13.41 10.48
CA PRO A 232 0.94 13.37 11.38
C PRO A 232 0.73 11.95 11.91
N THR A 233 0.24 11.84 13.15
CA THR A 233 -0.25 10.56 13.68
C THR A 233 -1.57 10.22 13.02
N LEU A 234 -1.61 9.15 12.24
CA LEU A 234 -2.85 8.66 11.65
C LEU A 234 -3.57 7.74 12.65
N THR A 235 -4.86 7.98 12.85
CA THR A 235 -5.73 6.94 13.41
C THR A 235 -6.02 5.91 12.33
N ARG A 236 -6.59 4.76 12.71
CA ARG A 236 -7.08 3.78 11.73
C ARG A 236 -8.07 4.35 10.72
N TYR A 237 -8.79 5.42 11.04
CA TYR A 237 -9.73 6.07 10.12
C TYR A 237 -9.07 7.20 9.33
N GLY A 238 -7.89 7.65 9.72
CA GLY A 238 -7.15 8.70 9.03
C GLY A 238 -6.40 8.16 7.82
N ARG A 239 -6.46 8.89 6.70
CA ARG A 239 -5.55 8.76 5.57
C ARG A 239 -4.76 10.06 5.41
N LEU A 240 -3.46 9.95 5.15
CA LEU A 240 -2.62 11.12 4.85
C LEU A 240 -3.01 11.66 3.47
N THR A 241 -3.18 12.98 3.40
CA THR A 241 -3.34 13.75 2.16
C THR A 241 -2.44 14.99 2.23
N HIS A 242 -2.41 15.79 1.16
CA HIS A 242 -1.73 17.09 1.15
C HIS A 242 -2.69 18.16 0.62
N ASP A 243 -2.52 19.39 1.08
CA ASP A 243 -3.22 20.53 0.48
C ASP A 243 -2.47 21.10 -0.74
N ALA A 244 -3.06 22.13 -1.35
CA ALA A 244 -2.49 22.80 -2.52
C ALA A 244 -1.09 23.41 -2.26
N ALA A 245 -0.71 23.65 -1.00
CA ALA A 245 0.61 24.12 -0.61
C ALA A 245 1.59 22.98 -0.27
N GLY A 246 1.17 21.72 -0.40
CA GLY A 246 1.97 20.55 -0.05
C GLY A 246 2.05 20.27 1.45
N GLN A 247 1.20 20.88 2.28
CA GLN A 247 1.19 20.62 3.73
C GLN A 247 0.39 19.35 4.04
N PRO A 248 0.89 18.50 4.96
CA PRO A 248 0.21 17.27 5.33
C PRO A 248 -1.15 17.56 5.95
N ARG A 249 -2.17 16.80 5.52
CA ARG A 249 -3.51 16.79 6.10
C ARG A 249 -3.95 15.37 6.39
N ILE A 250 -4.95 15.25 7.26
CA ILE A 250 -5.60 13.97 7.55
C ILE A 250 -7.01 14.06 7.02
N GLU A 251 -7.37 13.13 6.16
CA GLU A 251 -8.76 12.89 5.79
C GLU A 251 -9.29 11.69 6.57
N LEU A 252 -10.52 11.81 7.10
CA LEU A 252 -11.18 10.74 7.83
C LEU A 252 -12.04 9.89 6.90
N SER A 253 -11.82 8.58 6.89
CA SER A 253 -12.68 7.59 6.23
C SER A 253 -13.92 7.33 7.09
N PHE A 254 -14.96 8.15 6.90
CA PHE A 254 -16.25 7.95 7.56
C PHE A 254 -16.92 6.64 7.16
N ALA A 255 -16.73 6.18 5.92
CA ALA A 255 -17.24 4.88 5.46
C ALA A 255 -16.67 3.74 6.33
N LEU A 256 -15.37 3.74 6.58
CA LEU A 256 -14.74 2.73 7.44
C LEU A 256 -15.25 2.80 8.89
N LEU A 257 -15.40 4.02 9.42
CA LEU A 257 -15.89 4.23 10.77
C LEU A 257 -17.34 3.73 10.95
N HIS A 258 -18.23 4.04 10.01
CA HIS A 258 -19.62 3.59 10.05
C HIS A 258 -19.75 2.09 9.79
N TYR A 259 -18.93 1.54 8.90
CA TYR A 259 -18.89 0.10 8.66
C TYR A 259 -18.49 -0.67 9.93
N GLU A 260 -17.46 -0.18 10.64
CA GLU A 260 -17.09 -0.78 11.92
C GLU A 260 -18.20 -0.72 12.95
N LYS A 261 -18.86 0.43 13.07
CA LYS A 261 -19.99 0.59 13.98
C LYS A 261 -21.07 -0.44 13.64
N ALA A 262 -21.44 -0.60 12.38
CA ALA A 262 -22.45 -1.56 11.96
C ALA A 262 -22.08 -3.01 12.34
N LEU A 263 -20.81 -3.41 12.16
CA LEU A 263 -20.35 -4.74 12.53
C LEU A 263 -20.35 -4.97 14.06
N ARG A 264 -19.97 -3.95 14.84
CA ARG A 264 -20.07 -4.01 16.31
C ARG A 264 -21.51 -4.13 16.76
N GLU A 265 -22.43 -3.36 16.18
CA GLU A 265 -23.86 -3.45 16.50
C GLU A 265 -24.45 -4.82 16.13
N LEU A 266 -24.05 -5.42 15.01
CA LEU A 266 -24.44 -6.80 14.69
C LEU A 266 -23.92 -7.80 15.74
N HIS A 267 -22.69 -7.61 16.23
CA HIS A 267 -22.13 -8.47 17.28
C HIS A 267 -22.92 -8.34 18.59
N GLU A 268 -23.21 -7.12 19.04
CA GLU A 268 -23.99 -6.88 20.26
C GLU A 268 -25.44 -7.35 20.11
N LEU A 269 -26.06 -7.20 18.93
CA LEU A 269 -27.37 -7.75 18.61
C LEU A 269 -27.40 -9.28 18.83
N LYS A 270 -26.41 -10.00 18.31
CA LYS A 270 -26.28 -11.45 18.51
C LYS A 270 -26.15 -11.80 19.99
N ALA A 271 -25.34 -11.05 20.73
CA ALA A 271 -25.14 -11.26 22.16
C ALA A 271 -26.42 -11.00 22.96
N ALA A 272 -27.18 -9.95 22.64
CA ALA A 272 -28.47 -9.64 23.26
C ALA A 272 -29.51 -10.73 22.97
N MET A 273 -29.61 -11.19 21.72
CA MET A 273 -30.50 -12.30 21.34
C MET A 273 -30.17 -13.60 22.09
N GLN A 274 -28.88 -13.93 22.27
CA GLN A 274 -28.45 -15.09 23.06
C GLN A 274 -28.85 -14.98 24.53
N LYS A 275 -28.78 -13.77 25.10
CA LYS A 275 -29.23 -13.47 26.47
C LYS A 275 -30.75 -13.33 26.61
N ARG A 276 -31.50 -13.41 25.49
CA ARG A 276 -32.94 -13.14 25.41
C ARG A 276 -33.31 -11.72 25.87
N ASP A 277 -32.40 -10.76 25.68
CA ASP A 277 -32.62 -9.35 25.91
C ASP A 277 -33.26 -8.72 24.67
N THR A 278 -34.59 -8.63 24.66
CA THR A 278 -35.37 -8.15 23.52
C THR A 278 -35.21 -6.65 23.28
N GLU A 279 -35.06 -5.86 24.34
CA GLU A 279 -34.85 -4.41 24.23
C GLU A 279 -33.45 -4.11 23.70
N GLY A 280 -32.43 -4.77 24.25
CA GLY A 280 -31.06 -4.69 23.74
C GLY A 280 -30.96 -5.14 22.28
N ALA A 281 -31.62 -6.24 21.91
CA ALA A 281 -31.65 -6.70 20.52
C ALA A 281 -32.30 -5.66 19.59
N PHE A 282 -33.45 -5.10 19.97
CA PHE A 282 -34.09 -4.05 19.16
C PHE A 282 -33.18 -2.83 19.00
N PHE A 283 -32.61 -2.34 20.11
CA PHE A 283 -31.72 -1.20 20.14
C PHE A 283 -30.52 -1.39 19.19
N HIS A 284 -29.78 -2.50 19.35
CA HIS A 284 -28.62 -2.80 18.51
C HIS A 284 -28.99 -3.01 17.04
N GLY A 285 -30.15 -3.62 16.75
CA GLY A 285 -30.68 -3.73 15.40
C GLY A 285 -30.90 -2.37 14.73
N VAL A 286 -31.55 -1.43 15.42
CA VAL A 286 -31.76 -0.06 14.92
C VAL A 286 -30.42 0.63 14.63
N TYR A 287 -29.46 0.58 15.56
CA TYR A 287 -28.15 1.19 15.35
C TYR A 287 -27.33 0.53 14.24
N CYS A 288 -27.48 -0.79 14.03
CA CYS A 288 -26.88 -1.46 12.89
C CYS A 288 -27.42 -0.90 11.57
N VAL A 289 -28.75 -0.79 11.41
CA VAL A 289 -29.36 -0.22 10.18
C VAL A 289 -28.93 1.23 9.96
N VAL A 290 -28.94 2.06 11.01
CA VAL A 290 -28.49 3.46 10.92
C VAL A 290 -27.03 3.55 10.48
N ALA A 291 -26.15 2.69 11.03
CA ALA A 291 -24.74 2.65 10.68
C ALA A 291 -24.50 2.15 9.25
N VAL A 292 -25.25 1.15 8.77
CA VAL A 292 -25.19 0.71 7.37
C VAL A 292 -25.60 1.84 6.43
N ALA A 293 -26.70 2.55 6.71
CA ALA A 293 -27.15 3.67 5.91
C ALA A 293 -26.14 4.83 5.90
N ALA A 294 -25.54 5.15 7.05
CA ALA A 294 -24.48 6.16 7.16
C ALA A 294 -23.21 5.76 6.39
N CYS A 295 -22.88 4.46 6.38
CA CYS A 295 -21.76 3.93 5.59
C CYS A 295 -22.02 4.11 4.08
N ALA A 296 -23.22 3.75 3.59
CA ALA A 296 -23.60 3.93 2.20
C ALA A 296 -23.53 5.41 1.77
N GLU A 297 -24.03 6.32 2.61
CA GLU A 297 -23.93 7.77 2.40
C GLU A 297 -22.46 8.23 2.31
N ALA A 298 -21.61 7.77 3.23
CA ALA A 298 -20.19 8.11 3.24
C ALA A 298 -19.44 7.56 2.01
N ILE A 299 -19.81 6.38 1.50
CA ILE A 299 -19.28 5.82 0.25
C ILE A 299 -19.67 6.70 -0.94
N GLY A 300 -20.94 7.07 -1.05
CA GLY A 300 -21.42 7.97 -2.10
C GLY A 300 -20.71 9.32 -2.06
N ASN A 301 -20.59 9.92 -0.87
CA ASN A 301 -19.88 11.19 -0.69
C ASN A 301 -18.40 11.09 -1.05
N ARG A 302 -17.74 9.96 -0.75
CA ARG A 302 -16.35 9.71 -1.13
C ARG A 302 -16.19 9.65 -2.65
N LEU A 303 -17.08 8.96 -3.36
CA LEU A 303 -17.02 8.89 -4.83
C LEU A 303 -17.22 10.26 -5.46
N VAL A 304 -18.17 11.07 -4.96
CA VAL A 304 -18.34 12.46 -5.43
C VAL A 304 -17.10 13.30 -5.16
N PHE A 305 -16.47 13.14 -3.99
CA PHE A 305 -15.19 13.81 -3.70
C PHE A 305 -14.07 13.34 -4.63
N GLN A 306 -13.97 12.05 -4.94
CA GLN A 306 -12.97 11.54 -5.87
C GLN A 306 -13.18 12.12 -7.28
N GLN A 307 -14.44 12.24 -7.72
CA GLN A 307 -14.83 12.83 -9.00
C GLN A 307 -14.55 14.35 -9.08
N THR A 308 -14.94 15.10 -8.05
CA THR A 308 -15.03 16.57 -8.11
C THR A 308 -13.98 17.30 -7.29
N LYS A 309 -13.25 16.59 -6.43
CA LYS A 309 -12.37 17.12 -5.38
C LYS A 309 -13.08 18.03 -4.36
N VAL A 310 -14.42 17.97 -4.30
CA VAL A 310 -15.26 18.72 -3.34
C VAL A 310 -16.17 17.75 -2.60
N HIS A 311 -16.22 17.86 -1.28
CA HIS A 311 -17.15 17.05 -0.49
C HIS A 311 -18.59 17.57 -0.66
N PRO A 312 -19.58 16.69 -0.88
CA PRO A 312 -20.98 17.08 -0.87
C PRO A 312 -21.36 17.79 0.43
N ASP A 313 -22.17 18.84 0.32
CA ASP A 313 -22.75 19.54 1.45
C ASP A 313 -24.28 19.36 1.49
N HIS A 314 -24.94 20.06 2.41
CA HIS A 314 -26.40 20.00 2.61
C HIS A 314 -27.24 20.35 1.37
N ARG A 315 -26.64 20.94 0.32
CA ARG A 315 -27.31 21.26 -0.95
C ARG A 315 -27.38 20.05 -1.88
N ASP A 316 -26.51 19.06 -1.71
CA ASP A 316 -26.58 17.81 -2.47
C ASP A 316 -27.76 16.96 -1.95
N ARG A 317 -28.84 16.91 -2.74
CA ARG A 317 -30.08 16.19 -2.41
C ARG A 317 -30.13 14.76 -2.95
N ARG A 318 -29.09 14.31 -3.64
CA ARG A 318 -29.04 12.96 -4.22
C ARG A 318 -29.03 11.89 -3.12
N THR A 319 -29.67 10.76 -3.36
CA THR A 319 -29.59 9.59 -2.47
C THR A 319 -28.20 8.96 -2.52
N PRO A 320 -27.81 8.13 -1.53
CA PRO A 320 -26.54 7.40 -1.56
C PRO A 320 -26.32 6.61 -2.86
N VAL A 321 -27.34 5.88 -3.34
CA VAL A 321 -27.22 5.08 -4.57
C VAL A 321 -27.07 5.96 -5.81
N GLN A 322 -27.79 7.09 -5.87
CA GLN A 322 -27.62 8.08 -6.95
C GLN A 322 -26.19 8.62 -6.98
N LYS A 323 -25.65 9.03 -5.82
CA LYS A 323 -24.25 9.49 -5.71
C LYS A 323 -23.27 8.42 -6.19
N ILE A 324 -23.46 7.18 -5.75
CA ILE A 324 -22.61 6.03 -6.14
C ILE A 324 -22.64 5.83 -7.65
N ASN A 325 -23.83 5.77 -8.26
CA ASN A 325 -23.97 5.51 -9.69
C ASN A 325 -23.44 6.65 -10.56
N GLU A 326 -23.81 7.90 -10.25
CA GLU A 326 -23.40 9.06 -11.04
C GLU A 326 -21.90 9.31 -10.96
N ALA A 327 -21.33 9.30 -9.76
CA ALA A 327 -19.90 9.53 -9.58
C ALA A 327 -19.07 8.34 -10.09
N GLY A 328 -19.53 7.10 -9.88
CA GLY A 328 -18.89 5.90 -10.43
C GLY A 328 -18.83 5.94 -11.96
N ALA A 329 -19.94 6.28 -12.62
CA ALA A 329 -19.99 6.43 -14.07
C ALA A 329 -19.02 7.52 -14.57
N ALA A 330 -18.98 8.68 -13.90
CA ALA A 330 -18.08 9.77 -14.27
C ALA A 330 -16.60 9.40 -14.11
N LEU A 331 -16.23 8.70 -13.03
CA LEU A 331 -14.87 8.24 -12.78
C LEU A 331 -14.44 7.17 -13.81
N ALA A 332 -15.31 6.20 -14.12
CA ALA A 332 -15.04 5.19 -15.14
C ALA A 332 -14.88 5.83 -16.53
N GLN A 333 -15.74 6.80 -16.88
CA GLN A 333 -15.66 7.53 -18.13
C GLN A 333 -14.35 8.33 -18.24
N ALA A 334 -13.90 8.97 -17.15
CA ALA A 334 -12.62 9.67 -17.11
C ALA A 334 -11.42 8.74 -17.36
N ALA A 335 -11.55 7.45 -17.02
CA ALA A 335 -10.59 6.40 -17.31
C ALA A 335 -10.80 5.70 -18.67
N GLY A 336 -11.77 6.15 -19.49
CA GLY A 336 -12.09 5.56 -20.80
C GLY A 336 -12.80 4.21 -20.72
N ARG A 337 -13.51 3.92 -19.63
CA ARG A 337 -14.19 2.64 -19.36
C ARG A 337 -15.72 2.81 -19.30
N SER A 338 -16.44 1.72 -19.53
CA SER A 338 -17.89 1.65 -19.26
C SER A 338 -18.16 1.38 -17.78
N PHE A 339 -19.35 1.75 -17.33
CA PHE A 339 -19.81 1.54 -15.95
C PHE A 339 -21.21 0.95 -15.92
N ALA A 340 -21.39 -0.11 -15.16
CA ALA A 340 -22.68 -0.76 -14.92
C ALA A 340 -23.25 -0.28 -13.57
N PRO A 341 -24.29 0.57 -13.58
CA PRO A 341 -24.88 1.11 -12.37
C PRO A 341 -25.64 0.05 -11.57
N LEU A 342 -25.82 0.29 -10.27
CA LEU A 342 -26.76 -0.44 -9.43
C LEU A 342 -28.19 -0.06 -9.85
N THR A 343 -29.04 -1.03 -10.14
CA THR A 343 -30.42 -0.79 -10.61
C THR A 343 -31.47 -1.46 -9.74
N ALA A 344 -32.67 -0.88 -9.69
CA ALA A 344 -33.81 -1.46 -8.97
C ALA A 344 -34.07 -2.93 -9.36
N GLY A 345 -34.42 -3.75 -8.37
CA GLY A 345 -34.58 -5.19 -8.52
C GLY A 345 -33.28 -6.00 -8.36
N GLN A 346 -32.12 -5.33 -8.29
CA GLN A 346 -30.88 -5.97 -7.87
C GLN A 346 -30.77 -5.93 -6.33
N PRO A 347 -30.39 -7.04 -5.67
CA PRO A 347 -30.29 -7.05 -4.20
C PRO A 347 -29.43 -5.91 -3.63
N PRO A 348 -28.23 -5.59 -4.18
CA PRO A 348 -27.44 -4.41 -3.83
C PRO A 348 -28.21 -3.09 -3.79
N TYR A 349 -28.99 -2.80 -4.83
CA TYR A 349 -29.76 -1.57 -4.92
C TYR A 349 -30.88 -1.56 -3.86
N ASP A 350 -31.69 -2.61 -3.85
CA ASP A 350 -32.92 -2.65 -3.04
C ASP A 350 -32.60 -2.61 -1.54
N ALA A 351 -31.52 -3.27 -1.11
CA ALA A 351 -31.09 -3.22 0.28
C ALA A 351 -30.59 -1.84 0.71
N LEU A 352 -29.83 -1.15 -0.13
CA LEU A 352 -29.29 0.19 0.17
C LEU A 352 -30.39 1.25 0.25
N GLU A 353 -31.40 1.15 -0.62
CA GLU A 353 -32.58 2.02 -0.54
C GLU A 353 -33.44 1.68 0.69
N MET A 354 -33.63 0.40 1.01
CA MET A 354 -34.37 -0.03 2.21
C MET A 354 -33.73 0.49 3.51
N VAL A 355 -32.41 0.37 3.69
CA VAL A 355 -31.74 0.89 4.90
C VAL A 355 -31.81 2.41 5.00
N ARG A 356 -31.80 3.13 3.86
CA ARG A 356 -31.99 4.58 3.81
C ARG A 356 -33.39 4.96 4.31
N GLU A 357 -34.41 4.24 3.87
CA GLU A 357 -35.80 4.47 4.26
C GLU A 357 -36.03 4.16 5.75
N LEU A 358 -35.53 3.02 6.24
CA LEU A 358 -35.59 2.66 7.66
C LEU A 358 -34.89 3.70 8.54
N ARG A 359 -33.65 4.12 8.19
CA ARG A 359 -32.94 5.19 8.89
C ARG A 359 -33.78 6.47 8.95
N ASN A 360 -34.38 6.89 7.84
CA ASN A 360 -35.23 8.09 7.82
C ASN A 360 -36.43 7.96 8.74
N ALA A 361 -37.07 6.78 8.76
CA ALA A 361 -38.18 6.51 9.65
C ALA A 361 -37.77 6.61 11.13
N PHE A 362 -36.58 6.11 11.50
CA PHE A 362 -36.07 6.21 12.87
C PHE A 362 -35.66 7.63 13.27
N MET A 363 -35.00 8.38 12.38
CA MET A 363 -34.46 9.72 12.67
C MET A 363 -35.51 10.84 12.60
N HIS A 364 -36.60 10.62 11.86
CA HIS A 364 -37.66 11.60 11.64
C HIS A 364 -39.02 11.13 12.15
N ALA A 365 -39.03 10.18 13.08
CA ALA A 365 -40.24 9.79 13.80
C ALA A 365 -40.81 11.03 14.51
N LYS A 366 -41.88 11.60 13.95
CA LYS A 366 -42.72 12.57 14.65
C LYS A 366 -43.55 11.81 15.68
N GLU A 367 -43.85 12.44 16.81
CA GLU A 367 -44.97 11.99 17.65
C GLU A 367 -46.19 11.83 16.74
N ARG A 368 -46.78 10.64 16.75
CA ARG A 368 -48.00 10.35 15.98
C ARG A 368 -49.19 10.67 16.88
N ASP A 369 -50.14 11.42 16.35
CA ASP A 369 -51.43 11.70 17.02
C ASP A 369 -52.38 10.49 16.99
N GLU A 370 -52.05 9.46 16.21
CA GLU A 370 -52.83 8.21 16.09
C GLU A 370 -52.38 7.18 17.13
N GLU A 371 -53.33 6.51 17.79
CA GLU A 371 -53.08 5.35 18.64
C GLU A 371 -52.30 4.29 17.84
N VAL A 372 -51.04 4.06 18.24
CA VAL A 372 -50.19 3.05 17.63
C VAL A 372 -50.75 1.69 18.01
N ASP A 373 -51.18 0.87 17.02
CA ASP A 373 -51.34 -0.57 17.24
C ASP A 373 -49.96 -1.14 17.62
N PRO A 374 -49.73 -1.45 18.90
CA PRO A 374 -48.42 -1.81 19.36
C PRO A 374 -48.02 -3.18 18.83
N VAL A 375 -48.96 -4.05 18.42
CA VAL A 375 -48.68 -5.42 17.97
C VAL A 375 -48.25 -5.45 16.50
N ALA A 376 -48.93 -4.69 15.63
CA ALA A 376 -48.59 -4.62 14.21
C ALA A 376 -47.30 -3.83 13.93
N LEU A 377 -47.08 -2.74 14.68
CA LEU A 377 -45.91 -1.87 14.50
C LEU A 377 -44.62 -2.48 15.10
N THR A 378 -44.70 -3.12 16.28
CA THR A 378 -43.54 -3.84 16.84
C THR A 378 -43.14 -5.02 15.95
N SER A 379 -44.07 -5.84 15.45
CA SER A 379 -43.72 -7.01 14.64
C SER A 379 -42.95 -6.66 13.35
N THR A 380 -43.37 -5.61 12.65
CA THR A 380 -42.77 -5.21 11.37
C THR A 380 -41.39 -4.57 11.56
N VAL A 381 -41.26 -3.65 12.52
CA VAL A 381 -40.00 -2.94 12.77
C VAL A 381 -38.97 -3.87 13.40
N PHE A 382 -39.36 -4.70 14.37
CA PHE A 382 -38.46 -5.70 14.97
C PHE A 382 -37.92 -6.67 13.92
N THR A 383 -38.78 -7.13 13.00
CA THR A 383 -38.36 -8.02 11.91
C THR A 383 -37.39 -7.31 10.96
N ALA A 384 -37.58 -6.02 10.68
CA ALA A 384 -36.71 -5.24 9.79
C ALA A 384 -35.30 -5.01 10.36
N VAL A 385 -35.13 -5.13 11.68
CA VAL A 385 -33.86 -4.89 12.39
C VAL A 385 -33.28 -6.13 13.07
N ASP A 386 -33.83 -7.31 12.79
CA ASP A 386 -33.32 -8.57 13.37
C ASP A 386 -31.91 -8.94 12.87
N GLU A 387 -31.31 -9.98 13.47
CA GLU A 387 -29.97 -10.43 13.10
C GLU A 387 -29.87 -10.78 11.61
N SER A 388 -30.87 -11.49 11.07
CA SER A 388 -30.89 -11.96 9.68
C SER A 388 -30.90 -10.80 8.70
N ARG A 389 -31.71 -9.77 8.96
CA ARG A 389 -31.78 -8.55 8.17
C ARG A 389 -30.51 -7.73 8.28
N CYS A 390 -30.01 -7.48 9.49
CA CYS A 390 -28.77 -6.74 9.71
C CYS A 390 -27.58 -7.38 8.97
N ARG A 391 -27.45 -8.72 9.10
CA ARG A 391 -26.48 -9.52 8.34
C ARG A 391 -26.67 -9.37 6.83
N GLY A 392 -27.91 -9.46 6.35
CA GLY A 392 -28.25 -9.29 4.94
C GLY A 392 -27.90 -7.90 4.39
N TYR A 393 -28.16 -6.85 5.16
CA TYR A 393 -27.81 -5.47 4.78
C TYR A 393 -26.29 -5.26 4.71
N LEU A 394 -25.54 -5.77 5.68
CA LEU A 394 -24.08 -5.70 5.71
C LEU A 394 -23.43 -6.46 4.54
N ARG A 395 -23.90 -7.69 4.28
CA ARG A 395 -23.46 -8.49 3.13
C ARG A 395 -23.73 -7.75 1.83
N THR A 396 -24.92 -7.19 1.70
CA THR A 396 -25.33 -6.53 0.46
C THR A 396 -24.60 -5.19 0.25
N LEU A 397 -24.33 -4.43 1.32
CA LEU A 397 -23.44 -3.26 1.28
C LEU A 397 -22.04 -3.66 0.78
N ARG A 398 -21.48 -4.75 1.32
CA ARG A 398 -20.17 -5.27 0.89
C ARG A 398 -20.15 -5.59 -0.60
N LEU A 399 -21.15 -6.32 -1.08
CA LEU A 399 -21.29 -6.69 -2.49
C LEU A 399 -21.48 -5.47 -3.40
N ALA A 400 -22.25 -4.47 -2.96
CA ALA A 400 -22.43 -3.22 -3.69
C ALA A 400 -21.11 -2.46 -3.85
N VAL A 401 -20.32 -2.38 -2.76
CA VAL A 401 -19.01 -1.74 -2.80
C VAL A 401 -18.03 -2.49 -3.70
N ALA A 402 -17.99 -3.82 -3.62
CA ALA A 402 -17.16 -4.64 -4.50
C ALA A 402 -17.52 -4.37 -5.98
N TRP A 403 -18.81 -4.48 -6.32
CA TRP A 403 -19.33 -4.24 -7.67
C TRP A 403 -18.88 -2.89 -8.26
N VAL A 404 -18.98 -1.82 -7.46
CA VAL A 404 -18.63 -0.48 -7.91
C VAL A 404 -17.11 -0.32 -8.06
N TYR A 405 -16.34 -0.73 -7.05
CA TYR A 405 -14.89 -0.47 -7.04
C TYR A 405 -14.08 -1.42 -7.92
N ASP A 406 -14.57 -2.63 -8.21
CA ASP A 406 -13.92 -3.53 -9.17
C ASP A 406 -13.91 -2.92 -10.59
N GLN A 407 -14.93 -2.11 -10.93
CA GLN A 407 -15.00 -1.38 -12.20
C GLN A 407 -14.09 -0.13 -12.23
N LEU A 408 -13.69 0.37 -11.05
CA LEU A 408 -12.85 1.56 -10.89
C LEU A 408 -11.38 1.24 -10.55
N ALA A 409 -11.05 -0.04 -10.43
CA ALA A 409 -9.69 -0.49 -10.17
C ALA A 409 -8.82 -0.39 -11.44
N PRO A 410 -7.51 -0.13 -11.32
CA PRO A 410 -6.74 0.03 -10.07
C PRO A 410 -6.72 1.45 -9.48
N GLU A 411 -7.33 2.44 -10.15
CA GLU A 411 -7.21 3.86 -9.78
C GLU A 411 -7.91 4.20 -8.46
N HIS A 412 -8.97 3.46 -8.12
CA HIS A 412 -9.73 3.66 -6.89
C HIS A 412 -9.91 2.35 -6.12
N ALA A 413 -9.53 2.38 -4.84
CA ALA A 413 -9.70 1.26 -3.92
C ALA A 413 -10.93 1.44 -3.03
N PRO A 414 -11.64 0.34 -2.69
CA PRO A 414 -12.82 0.39 -1.84
C PRO A 414 -12.48 0.91 -0.43
N PRO A 415 -13.36 1.71 0.20
CA PRO A 415 -13.11 2.32 1.51
C PRO A 415 -13.39 1.39 2.70
N ILE A 416 -13.90 0.18 2.45
CA ILE A 416 -14.24 -0.85 3.44
C ILE A 416 -13.76 -2.21 2.93
N VAL A 417 -13.69 -3.22 3.82
CA VAL A 417 -13.37 -4.59 3.42
C VAL A 417 -14.47 -5.19 2.53
N THR A 418 -14.10 -5.73 1.38
CA THR A 418 -15.03 -6.36 0.42
C THR A 418 -14.90 -7.89 0.32
N ARG A 419 -13.80 -8.45 0.84
CA ARG A 419 -13.50 -9.89 0.82
C ARG A 419 -14.35 -10.66 1.84
N GLU A 420 -14.71 -11.89 1.49
CA GLU A 420 -15.41 -12.83 2.37
C GLU A 420 -14.43 -13.54 3.32
N ASN A 421 -14.91 -14.01 4.47
CA ASN A 421 -14.17 -14.84 5.44
C ASN A 421 -12.88 -14.21 5.99
N VAL A 422 -12.81 -12.88 6.07
CA VAL A 422 -11.69 -12.17 6.68
C VAL A 422 -11.99 -11.94 8.17
N LYS A 423 -11.09 -12.36 9.06
CA LYS A 423 -11.13 -11.95 10.46
C LYS A 423 -10.80 -10.46 10.56
N TRP A 424 -11.72 -9.68 11.09
CA TRP A 424 -11.61 -8.22 11.13
C TRP A 424 -11.71 -7.74 12.57
N LEU A 425 -10.74 -6.95 13.03
CA LEU A 425 -10.67 -6.42 14.40
C LEU A 425 -10.78 -7.49 15.50
N GLY A 426 -10.07 -8.61 15.32
CA GLY A 426 -10.18 -9.77 16.20
C GLY A 426 -11.27 -10.72 15.69
N ASP A 427 -12.39 -10.78 16.42
CA ASP A 427 -13.46 -11.78 16.22
C ASP A 427 -14.76 -11.19 15.65
N LEU A 428 -14.74 -9.94 15.15
CA LEU A 428 -15.92 -9.40 14.49
C LEU A 428 -16.16 -10.12 13.16
N GLU A 429 -17.37 -10.62 13.01
CA GLU A 429 -17.83 -11.29 11.81
C GLU A 429 -18.06 -10.26 10.70
N VAL A 430 -17.49 -10.51 9.51
CA VAL A 430 -17.77 -9.75 8.28
C VAL A 430 -18.69 -10.60 7.40
N PRO A 431 -19.99 -10.25 7.27
CA PRO A 431 -20.99 -11.05 6.54
C PRO A 431 -20.84 -11.16 5.02
#